data_AF-A0A0B0NI72-F1
#
_entry.id   AF-A0A0B0NI72-F1
#
_cell.length_a   1.000
_cell.length_b   1.000
_cell.length_c   1.000
_cell.angle_alpha   90.00
_cell.angle_beta   90.00
_cell.angle_gamma   90.00
#
_symmetry.space_group_name_H-M   'P 1'
#
loop_
_entity.id
_entity.type
_entity.pdbx_description
1 polymer ?
#
loop_
_entity_poly.entity_id
_entity_poly.type
_entity_poly.pdbx_seq_one_letter_code
_entity_poly.pdbx_strand_id
1 'polypeptide(L)'
;MMLHYLQPAKLQSKKIVFEDVFSARDPATLEHLKELSSRRRVIEESINQSSFITEAIAREMSGGLTSHCLRLGMTLYLYAALLRERAIEILPADLVQSATLFREASGVFQHLANEVFPSLQSAQSVERPLEATPSMCTVMSIICLAEAQAVTIRKAEEKGTTVGLLAKLHYGITELLGEATAIVYSNTKEYKDISSSFLEFISSCKALHELRSRKYLAESVKIGEQVGVAVGVLRDALINGKRELPGEESWRSIFGKEIDAAADMLRKFENENEFVWHEKIPSGDELPRLQVHCNSASLSCKTWRNRGPTLLPARLCSLPQTPFSFRSDTLKLSTCSWDKVASAVASEESAVGSSSSGTDVFNLTYLEGNSWLWDISGVRVLVDPILVGNLDFGIPWLYDAAKKFLKNFELTDLPQLDCLLITQSLDDHCHLKTLKPLSKMSPNLRVIATPNAKPLLDPLFRNVTYLEPGQESEVEAANGSKVRIQATAGPVLGPPWQRPENGYLVISPRGQLTLYYEPHCVYNEDFLEKEHADIVITPVIKQLLPNFTLVSGQEDAVRLAKLLHAKFIVPMKNGDLHSKGFLASIIEGEGTIESFKELLSKELPDAKTLEPTPGEPLQIPPP
;
A
#
# COMPACT_ATOMS: atom_id res chain seq x y z
N MET A 1 -3.95 6.08 -22.81
CA MET A 1 -3.29 6.52 -21.55
C MET A 1 -3.41 8.03 -21.44
N MET A 2 -3.79 8.54 -20.27
CA MET A 2 -3.80 9.97 -19.96
C MET A 2 -2.37 10.53 -19.98
N LEU A 3 -2.23 11.84 -20.09
CA LEU A 3 -0.93 12.49 -19.86
C LEU A 3 -0.51 12.27 -18.41
N HIS A 4 0.79 12.17 -18.14
CA HIS A 4 1.26 12.08 -16.76
C HIS A 4 1.41 13.50 -16.20
N TYR A 5 0.59 13.84 -15.20
CA TYR A 5 0.85 15.00 -14.36
C TYR A 5 1.93 14.63 -13.34
N LEU A 6 3.19 14.92 -13.65
CA LEU A 6 4.36 14.63 -12.81
C LEU A 6 4.89 15.88 -12.11
N GLN A 7 4.03 16.70 -11.47
CA GLN A 7 4.51 17.86 -10.68
C GLN A 7 3.66 18.19 -9.44
N PRO A 8 3.89 17.52 -8.30
CA PRO A 8 3.62 18.09 -6.97
C PRO A 8 4.54 19.27 -6.63
N ALA A 9 5.72 19.34 -7.27
CA ALA A 9 6.82 20.25 -6.92
C ALA A 9 6.66 21.73 -7.35
N LYS A 10 5.52 22.13 -7.93
CA LYS A 10 5.26 23.52 -8.33
C LYS A 10 3.95 24.10 -7.80
N LEU A 11 3.32 23.45 -6.82
CA LEU A 11 2.20 24.02 -6.07
C LEU A 11 2.74 25.06 -5.06
N GLN A 12 3.23 26.21 -5.54
CA GLN A 12 3.64 27.26 -4.62
C GLN A 12 2.39 27.78 -3.88
N SER A 13 2.23 27.35 -2.63
CA SER A 13 1.24 27.90 -1.70
C SER A 13 1.76 29.23 -1.17
N LYS A 14 0.91 30.25 -1.08
CA LYS A 14 1.22 31.47 -0.33
C LYS A 14 1.38 31.12 1.16
N LYS A 15 2.27 31.85 1.84
CA LYS A 15 2.47 31.75 3.29
C LYS A 15 1.18 32.07 4.00
N ILE A 16 0.57 31.03 4.56
CA ILE A 16 -0.63 31.14 5.38
C ILE A 16 -0.27 30.66 6.77
N VAL A 17 -0.24 31.61 7.68
CA VAL A 17 -0.14 31.37 9.11
C VAL A 17 -1.57 31.30 9.62
N PHE A 18 -1.99 30.11 10.03
CA PHE A 18 -3.36 29.85 10.44
C PHE A 18 -3.76 30.62 11.69
N GLU A 19 -2.87 30.89 12.63
CA GLU A 19 -3.17 31.81 13.73
C GLU A 19 -3.33 33.27 13.26
N ASP A 20 -2.90 33.61 12.04
CA ASP A 20 -3.03 34.95 11.45
C ASP A 20 -4.36 35.14 10.70
N VAL A 21 -4.91 34.04 10.18
CA VAL A 21 -6.18 34.04 9.43
C VAL A 21 -7.35 33.64 10.31
N PHE A 22 -7.08 32.76 11.27
CA PHE A 22 -8.02 32.23 12.23
C PHE A 22 -7.53 32.60 13.60
N SER A 23 -8.33 33.40 14.27
CA SER A 23 -7.94 33.94 15.53
C SER A 23 -8.23 32.79 16.60
N ALA A 24 -7.62 32.71 17.81
CA ALA A 24 -8.06 31.83 18.94
C ALA A 24 -8.16 32.55 20.30
N ARG A 25 -9.09 32.15 21.20
CA ARG A 25 -9.30 32.77 22.54
C ARG A 25 -8.80 31.92 23.72
N ASP A 26 -8.67 30.61 23.56
CA ASP A 26 -8.11 29.71 24.58
C ASP A 26 -6.70 29.21 24.21
N PRO A 27 -5.83 28.94 25.21
CA PRO A 27 -4.42 28.63 24.97
C PRO A 27 -4.20 27.34 24.16
N ALA A 28 -5.01 26.30 24.38
CA ALA A 28 -4.87 25.01 23.72
C ALA A 28 -5.22 25.09 22.22
N THR A 29 -6.22 25.89 21.85
CA THR A 29 -6.57 26.12 20.43
C THR A 29 -5.53 26.99 19.73
N LEU A 30 -4.96 27.98 20.42
CA LEU A 30 -3.86 28.78 19.90
C LEU A 30 -2.61 27.93 19.65
N GLU A 31 -2.31 26.98 20.53
CA GLU A 31 -1.19 26.03 20.39
C GLU A 31 -1.38 25.11 19.18
N HIS A 32 -2.59 24.59 18.96
CA HIS A 32 -2.90 23.80 17.76
C HIS A 32 -2.91 24.60 16.45
N LEU A 33 -3.30 25.88 16.46
CA LEU A 33 -3.21 26.74 15.27
C LEU A 33 -1.75 27.03 14.92
N LYS A 34 -0.90 27.30 15.93
CA LYS A 34 0.55 27.40 15.76
C LYS A 34 1.17 26.11 15.23
N GLU A 35 0.67 24.97 15.68
CA GLU A 35 1.08 23.65 15.20
C GLU A 35 0.60 23.38 13.76
N LEU A 36 -0.59 23.82 13.37
CA LEU A 36 -1.07 23.72 11.99
C LEU A 36 -0.30 24.65 11.05
N SER A 37 0.05 25.85 11.53
CA SER A 37 0.94 26.76 10.82
C SER A 37 2.33 26.20 10.68
N SER A 38 2.88 25.56 11.70
CA SER A 38 4.18 24.91 11.60
C SER A 38 4.14 23.71 10.64
N ARG A 39 3.11 22.87 10.71
CA ARG A 39 2.90 21.73 9.79
C ARG A 39 2.72 22.17 8.33
N ARG A 40 1.91 23.19 8.07
CA ARG A 40 1.76 23.77 6.72
C ARG A 40 3.01 24.48 6.26
N ARG A 41 3.69 25.21 7.15
CA ARG A 41 4.97 25.87 6.85
C ARG A 41 6.03 24.84 6.47
N VAL A 42 6.10 23.69 7.13
CA VAL A 42 7.02 22.60 6.75
C VAL A 42 6.69 22.06 5.35
N ILE A 43 5.41 21.92 5.01
CA ILE A 43 4.96 21.50 3.68
C ILE A 43 5.22 22.60 2.63
N GLU A 44 4.99 23.86 2.98
CA GLU A 44 5.17 25.01 2.11
C GLU A 44 6.64 25.34 1.88
N GLU A 45 7.50 25.30 2.90
CA GLU A 45 8.95 25.48 2.80
C GLU A 45 9.59 24.30 2.03
N SER A 46 9.00 23.10 2.14
CA SER A 46 9.32 21.94 1.30
C SER A 46 8.92 22.11 -0.16
N ILE A 47 7.89 22.90 -0.48
CA ILE A 47 7.42 23.15 -1.86
C ILE A 47 8.05 24.42 -2.47
N ASN A 48 8.30 25.45 -1.66
CA ASN A 48 8.77 26.77 -2.09
C ASN A 48 10.31 26.93 -2.05
N GLN A 49 11.06 25.96 -1.52
CA GLN A 49 12.53 26.00 -1.36
C GLN A 49 13.06 27.28 -0.69
N SER A 50 12.33 27.84 0.27
CA SER A 50 12.78 29.02 1.02
C SER A 50 12.75 28.75 2.52
N SER A 51 13.95 28.64 3.10
CA SER A 51 14.16 28.76 4.55
C SER A 51 14.21 30.24 4.92
N PHE A 52 13.49 30.64 5.97
CA PHE A 52 13.93 31.48 7.11
C PHE A 52 12.78 32.31 7.74
N ILE A 53 12.93 32.51 9.06
CA ILE A 53 12.38 33.58 9.96
C ILE A 53 11.24 33.18 10.94
N THR A 54 11.71 32.81 12.14
CA THR A 54 11.52 33.30 13.55
C THR A 54 10.17 33.61 14.23
N GLU A 55 10.15 33.25 15.53
CA GLU A 55 9.13 33.32 16.61
C GLU A 55 8.47 34.69 16.89
N ALA A 56 8.88 35.78 16.25
CA ALA A 56 8.39 37.13 16.57
C ALA A 56 7.03 37.46 15.93
N ILE A 57 6.67 36.77 14.84
CA ILE A 57 5.40 37.01 14.11
C ILE A 57 4.23 36.23 14.75
N ALA A 58 4.53 35.11 15.43
CA ALA A 58 3.57 34.22 16.09
C ALA A 58 2.89 34.80 17.37
N ARG A 59 3.00 36.12 17.59
CA ARG A 59 2.56 36.79 18.82
C ARG A 59 1.45 37.83 18.60
N GLU A 60 0.99 38.07 17.37
CA GLU A 60 0.09 39.21 17.10
C GLU A 60 -1.36 38.84 16.74
N MET A 61 -1.74 37.58 16.45
CA MET A 61 -2.99 37.34 15.69
C MET A 61 -4.11 36.51 16.37
N SER A 62 -4.28 36.69 17.67
CA SER A 62 -5.40 36.21 18.54
C SER A 62 -6.88 36.39 18.07
N GLY A 63 -7.76 35.40 18.36
CA GLY A 63 -9.28 35.39 18.51
C GLY A 63 -10.37 34.74 17.53
N GLY A 64 -10.76 33.43 17.52
CA GLY A 64 -11.82 32.83 16.61
C GLY A 64 -11.77 31.37 15.98
N LEU A 65 -12.32 30.36 16.70
CA LEU A 65 -12.87 28.97 16.46
C LEU A 65 -12.95 28.13 15.11
N THR A 66 -13.21 26.80 15.28
CA THR A 66 -12.90 25.55 14.50
C THR A 66 -14.08 24.58 14.10
N SER A 67 -13.80 23.40 13.44
CA SER A 67 -14.65 22.16 13.40
C SER A 67 -13.87 20.83 13.15
N HIS A 68 -14.18 19.75 13.91
CA HIS A 68 -13.64 18.37 13.82
C HIS A 68 -13.87 17.70 12.45
N CYS A 69 -14.99 17.99 11.80
CA CYS A 69 -15.38 17.37 10.53
C CYS A 69 -14.53 17.87 9.35
N LEU A 70 -13.95 19.08 9.45
CA LEU A 70 -13.01 19.58 8.43
C LEU A 70 -11.70 18.78 8.44
N ARG A 71 -11.23 18.33 9.61
CA ARG A 71 -10.04 17.47 9.75
C ARG A 71 -10.25 16.12 9.06
N LEU A 72 -11.38 15.46 9.31
CA LEU A 72 -11.75 14.20 8.67
C LEU A 72 -11.86 14.34 7.14
N GLY A 73 -12.45 15.44 6.66
CA GLY A 73 -12.55 15.73 5.23
C GLY A 73 -11.19 15.82 4.55
N MET A 74 -10.21 16.48 5.18
CA MET A 74 -8.86 16.58 4.62
C MET A 74 -8.10 15.24 4.65
N THR A 75 -8.26 14.43 5.69
CA THR A 75 -7.67 13.08 5.73
C THR A 75 -8.21 12.19 4.61
N LEU A 76 -9.53 12.21 4.39
CA LEU A 76 -10.16 11.46 3.30
C LEU A 76 -9.72 11.97 1.92
N TYR A 77 -9.50 13.27 1.77
CA TYR A 77 -8.99 13.85 0.51
C TYR A 77 -7.58 13.32 0.19
N LEU A 78 -6.69 13.31 1.19
CA LEU A 78 -5.35 12.76 1.04
C LEU A 78 -5.37 11.25 0.76
N TYR A 79 -6.26 10.50 1.41
CA TYR A 79 -6.45 9.07 1.13
C TYR A 79 -6.86 8.83 -0.34
N ALA A 80 -7.81 9.61 -0.87
CA ALA A 80 -8.21 9.52 -2.26
C ALA A 80 -7.07 9.86 -3.23
N ALA A 81 -6.24 10.86 -2.90
CA ALA A 81 -5.06 11.20 -3.68
C ALA A 81 -4.02 10.05 -3.69
N LEU A 82 -3.78 9.41 -2.54
CA LEU A 82 -2.88 8.25 -2.44
C LEU A 82 -3.38 7.05 -3.25
N LEU A 83 -4.69 6.76 -3.23
CA LEU A 83 -5.28 5.72 -4.06
C LEU A 83 -5.05 5.99 -5.56
N ARG A 84 -5.22 7.24 -5.99
CA ARG A 84 -4.97 7.66 -7.36
C ARG A 84 -3.50 7.47 -7.77
N GLU A 85 -2.55 7.87 -6.91
CA GLU A 85 -1.11 7.65 -7.17
C GLU A 85 -0.77 6.15 -7.24
N ARG A 86 -1.31 5.35 -6.31
CA ARG A 86 -1.12 3.89 -6.34
C ARG A 86 -1.68 3.25 -7.61
N ALA A 87 -2.79 3.78 -8.13
CA ALA A 87 -3.36 3.34 -9.40
C ALA A 87 -2.40 3.59 -10.58
N ILE A 88 -1.65 4.70 -10.56
CA ILE A 88 -0.63 5.03 -11.57
C ILE A 88 0.56 4.08 -11.47
N GLU A 89 1.03 3.77 -10.26
CA GLU A 89 2.16 2.85 -10.04
C GLU A 89 1.88 1.44 -10.55
N ILE A 90 0.67 0.93 -10.29
CA ILE A 90 0.28 -0.43 -10.67
C ILE A 90 -0.08 -0.53 -12.16
N LEU A 91 -0.38 0.59 -12.82
CA LEU A 91 -0.84 0.65 -14.22
C LEU A 91 0.02 -0.17 -15.21
N PRO A 92 1.36 -0.19 -15.14
CA PRO A 92 2.18 -1.01 -16.04
C PRO A 92 2.08 -2.52 -15.78
N ALA A 93 1.73 -2.93 -14.57
CA ALA A 93 1.74 -4.33 -14.12
C ALA A 93 0.33 -4.96 -14.12
N ASP A 94 -0.69 -4.25 -13.65
CA ASP A 94 -2.07 -4.74 -13.57
C ASP A 94 -3.09 -3.65 -13.92
N LEU A 95 -3.60 -3.71 -15.14
CA LEU A 95 -4.63 -2.78 -15.64
C LEU A 95 -5.97 -2.93 -14.90
N VAL A 96 -6.31 -4.11 -14.37
CA VAL A 96 -7.58 -4.32 -13.66
C VAL A 96 -7.51 -3.67 -12.29
N GLN A 97 -6.44 -3.93 -11.56
CA GLN A 97 -6.23 -3.37 -10.25
C GLN A 97 -6.06 -1.85 -10.32
N SER A 98 -5.28 -1.34 -11.29
CA SER A 98 -5.16 0.10 -11.54
C SER A 98 -6.53 0.76 -11.81
N ALA A 99 -7.34 0.21 -12.72
CA ALA A 99 -8.68 0.74 -12.98
C ALA A 99 -9.63 0.64 -11.77
N THR A 100 -9.41 -0.31 -10.86
CA THR A 100 -10.20 -0.45 -9.63
C THR A 100 -9.83 0.65 -8.64
N LEU A 101 -8.54 0.89 -8.41
CA LEU A 101 -8.06 1.93 -7.51
C LEU A 101 -8.46 3.34 -7.96
N PHE A 102 -8.44 3.65 -9.26
CA PHE A 102 -8.97 4.91 -9.77
C PHE A 102 -10.48 5.07 -9.47
N ARG A 103 -11.27 4.01 -9.56
CA ARG A 103 -12.71 4.05 -9.22
C ARG A 103 -12.92 4.23 -7.72
N GLU A 104 -12.10 3.61 -6.89
CA GLU A 104 -12.13 3.79 -5.43
C GLU A 104 -11.78 5.23 -5.05
N ALA A 105 -10.71 5.80 -5.63
CA ALA A 105 -10.34 7.20 -5.45
C ALA A 105 -11.49 8.15 -5.83
N SER A 106 -12.13 7.92 -7.00
CA SER A 106 -13.33 8.65 -7.40
C SER A 106 -14.45 8.54 -6.36
N GLY A 107 -14.72 7.34 -5.85
CA GLY A 107 -15.76 7.12 -4.84
C GLY A 107 -15.52 7.91 -3.55
N VAL A 108 -14.26 7.98 -3.09
CA VAL A 108 -13.90 8.78 -1.90
C VAL A 108 -14.07 10.28 -2.17
N PHE A 109 -13.59 10.79 -3.30
CA PHE A 109 -13.80 12.18 -3.69
C PHE A 109 -15.29 12.53 -3.85
N GLN A 110 -16.09 11.61 -4.36
CA GLN A 110 -17.55 11.76 -4.48
C GLN A 110 -18.22 11.82 -3.10
N HIS A 111 -17.79 10.98 -2.15
CA HIS A 111 -18.30 11.01 -0.78
C HIS A 111 -17.96 12.35 -0.10
N LEU A 112 -16.73 12.83 -0.28
CA LEU A 112 -16.30 14.15 0.20
C LEU A 112 -17.17 15.27 -0.37
N ALA A 113 -17.43 15.24 -1.67
CA ALA A 113 -18.20 16.26 -2.37
C ALA A 113 -19.67 16.34 -1.92
N ASN A 114 -20.31 15.20 -1.62
CA ASN A 114 -21.75 15.16 -1.38
C ASN A 114 -22.14 15.11 0.10
N GLU A 115 -21.32 14.47 0.94
CA GLU A 115 -21.69 14.18 2.33
C GLU A 115 -20.85 15.01 3.31
N VAL A 116 -19.53 15.04 3.12
CA VAL A 116 -18.60 15.61 4.11
C VAL A 116 -18.50 17.13 4.01
N PHE A 117 -18.16 17.68 2.84
CA PHE A 117 -17.96 19.13 2.70
C PHE A 117 -19.26 19.96 2.67
N PRO A 118 -20.39 19.47 2.13
CA PRO A 118 -21.67 20.18 2.23
C PRO A 118 -22.21 20.26 3.67
N SER A 119 -22.03 19.22 4.49
CA SER A 119 -22.46 19.23 5.90
C SER A 119 -21.67 20.23 6.77
N LEU A 120 -20.55 20.74 6.24
CA LEU A 120 -19.72 21.78 6.86
C LEU A 120 -20.15 23.22 6.47
N GLN A 121 -21.09 23.43 5.55
CA GLN A 121 -21.47 24.76 5.03
C GLN A 121 -22.24 25.65 6.01
N SER A 122 -22.60 25.18 7.21
CA SER A 122 -23.34 25.99 8.20
C SER A 122 -22.51 27.07 8.91
N ALA A 123 -21.18 27.08 8.75
CA ALA A 123 -20.30 28.12 9.31
C ALA A 123 -19.99 29.17 8.23
N GLN A 124 -20.64 30.33 8.33
CA GLN A 124 -20.45 31.47 7.42
C GLN A 124 -19.02 32.03 7.49
N SER A 125 -18.55 32.45 6.31
CA SER A 125 -17.46 33.41 6.04
C SER A 125 -16.05 33.06 6.52
N VAL A 126 -15.55 31.85 6.26
CA VAL A 126 -14.09 31.62 6.32
C VAL A 126 -13.58 30.98 5.04
N GLU A 127 -12.49 31.53 4.53
CA GLU A 127 -11.78 31.09 3.31
C GLU A 127 -11.30 29.64 3.50
N ARG A 128 -11.78 28.72 2.65
CA ARG A 128 -11.43 27.29 2.70
C ARG A 128 -10.43 26.96 1.59
N PRO A 129 -9.50 26.02 1.81
CA PRO A 129 -8.62 25.55 0.75
C PRO A 129 -9.44 24.91 -0.38
N LEU A 130 -8.93 24.98 -1.61
CA LEU A 130 -9.60 24.45 -2.79
C LEU A 130 -9.91 22.96 -2.67
N GLU A 131 -9.01 22.21 -2.04
CA GLU A 131 -9.14 20.78 -1.76
C GLU A 131 -10.31 20.46 -0.82
N ALA A 132 -10.76 21.44 -0.02
CA ALA A 132 -11.90 21.32 0.88
C ALA A 132 -13.21 21.84 0.29
N THR A 133 -13.29 22.04 -1.02
CA THR A 133 -14.53 22.44 -1.69
C THR A 133 -15.24 21.23 -2.33
N PRO A 134 -16.58 21.16 -2.24
CA PRO A 134 -17.37 20.17 -2.96
C PRO A 134 -17.11 20.19 -4.48
N SER A 135 -16.90 21.39 -5.03
CA SER A 135 -16.65 21.62 -6.45
C SER A 135 -15.34 20.97 -6.90
N MET A 136 -14.24 21.18 -6.16
CA MET A 136 -12.95 20.54 -6.47
C MET A 136 -12.98 19.02 -6.27
N CYS A 137 -13.63 18.54 -5.21
CA CYS A 137 -13.78 17.10 -5.00
C CYS A 137 -14.54 16.43 -6.15
N THR A 138 -15.57 17.11 -6.69
CA THR A 138 -16.29 16.62 -7.88
C THR A 138 -15.37 16.56 -9.10
N VAL A 139 -14.55 17.60 -9.32
CA VAL A 139 -13.56 17.62 -10.41
C VAL A 139 -12.57 16.46 -10.29
N MET A 140 -12.00 16.24 -9.10
CA MET A 140 -11.06 15.14 -8.85
C MET A 140 -11.71 13.76 -9.01
N SER A 141 -12.97 13.62 -8.59
CA SER A 141 -13.76 12.40 -8.82
C SER A 141 -13.89 12.10 -10.32
N ILE A 142 -14.26 13.11 -11.12
CA ILE A 142 -14.41 12.98 -12.57
C ILE A 142 -13.08 12.64 -13.26
N ILE A 143 -11.98 13.28 -12.84
CA ILE A 143 -10.63 12.97 -13.37
C ILE A 143 -10.27 11.50 -13.10
N CYS A 144 -10.50 11.01 -11.88
CA CYS A 144 -10.24 9.62 -11.54
C CYS A 144 -11.10 8.65 -12.38
N LEU A 145 -12.37 8.99 -12.67
CA LEU A 145 -13.20 8.19 -13.58
C LEU A 145 -12.67 8.19 -15.02
N ALA A 146 -12.23 9.35 -15.52
CA ALA A 146 -11.61 9.47 -16.84
C ALA A 146 -10.33 8.61 -16.93
N GLU A 147 -9.52 8.59 -15.88
CA GLU A 147 -8.33 7.74 -15.77
C GLU A 147 -8.68 6.25 -15.73
N ALA A 148 -9.65 5.84 -14.92
CA ALA A 148 -10.15 4.46 -14.89
C ALA A 148 -10.67 4.01 -16.27
N GLN A 149 -11.36 4.89 -16.98
CA GLN A 149 -11.84 4.62 -18.33
C GLN A 149 -10.68 4.53 -19.33
N ALA A 150 -9.65 5.37 -19.21
CA ALA A 150 -8.47 5.31 -20.06
C ALA A 150 -7.69 3.99 -19.90
N VAL A 151 -7.59 3.47 -18.67
CA VAL A 151 -7.00 2.15 -18.38
C VAL A 151 -7.87 1.03 -18.95
N THR A 152 -9.20 1.15 -18.83
CA THR A 152 -10.14 0.18 -19.40
C THR A 152 -10.06 0.13 -20.92
N ILE A 153 -9.89 1.27 -21.59
CA ILE A 153 -9.66 1.34 -23.03
C ILE A 153 -8.38 0.62 -23.43
N ARG A 154 -7.27 0.84 -22.72
CA ARG A 154 -6.01 0.14 -23.02
C ARG A 154 -6.19 -1.38 -22.96
N LYS A 155 -6.92 -1.88 -21.96
CA LYS A 155 -7.27 -3.31 -21.88
C LYS A 155 -8.20 -3.76 -23.01
N ALA A 156 -9.10 -2.91 -23.47
CA ALA A 156 -9.98 -3.19 -24.60
C ALA A 156 -9.21 -3.27 -25.93
N GLU A 157 -8.19 -2.41 -26.11
CA GLU A 157 -7.25 -2.45 -27.24
C GLU A 157 -6.47 -3.77 -27.25
N GLU A 158 -5.91 -4.20 -26.10
CA GLU A 158 -5.20 -5.48 -25.95
C GLU A 158 -6.08 -6.70 -26.29
N LYS A 159 -7.40 -6.59 -26.07
CA LYS A 159 -8.38 -7.65 -26.36
C LYS A 159 -8.92 -7.64 -27.78
N GLY A 160 -8.48 -6.70 -28.64
CA GLY A 160 -8.98 -6.60 -30.02
C GLY A 160 -10.44 -6.14 -30.10
N THR A 161 -10.85 -5.19 -29.26
CA THR A 161 -12.21 -4.63 -29.27
C THR A 161 -12.50 -3.88 -30.57
N THR A 162 -13.77 -3.83 -30.99
CA THR A 162 -14.19 -3.11 -32.20
C THR A 162 -13.83 -1.63 -32.15
N VAL A 163 -13.30 -1.09 -33.25
CA VAL A 163 -12.89 0.33 -33.37
C VAL A 163 -14.02 1.31 -33.08
N GLY A 164 -15.26 0.99 -33.47
CA GLY A 164 -16.42 1.83 -33.16
C GLY A 164 -16.72 1.94 -31.66
N LEU A 165 -16.43 0.88 -30.88
CA LEU A 165 -16.54 0.93 -29.42
C LEU A 165 -15.38 1.72 -28.80
N LEU A 166 -14.14 1.56 -29.31
CA LEU A 166 -13.00 2.35 -28.87
C LEU A 166 -13.23 3.86 -29.10
N ALA A 167 -13.81 4.23 -30.24
CA ALA A 167 -14.19 5.62 -30.54
C ALA A 167 -15.14 6.21 -29.49
N LYS A 168 -16.19 5.46 -29.13
CA LYS A 168 -17.17 5.84 -28.10
C LYS A 168 -16.54 5.91 -26.71
N LEU A 169 -15.69 4.96 -26.35
CA LEU A 169 -15.01 4.96 -25.05
C LEU A 169 -14.06 6.15 -24.91
N HIS A 170 -13.29 6.49 -25.95
CA HIS A 170 -12.47 7.70 -25.94
C HIS A 170 -13.32 8.98 -25.85
N TYR A 171 -14.44 9.03 -26.57
CA TYR A 171 -15.36 10.17 -26.52
C TYR A 171 -15.97 10.37 -25.12
N GLY A 172 -16.31 9.29 -24.42
CA GLY A 172 -16.79 9.38 -23.04
C GLY A 172 -15.77 10.01 -22.08
N ILE A 173 -14.47 9.85 -22.33
CA ILE A 173 -13.43 10.59 -21.56
C ILE A 173 -13.45 12.07 -21.88
N THR A 174 -13.64 12.44 -23.16
CA THR A 174 -13.80 13.84 -23.58
C THR A 174 -15.01 14.50 -22.91
N GLU A 175 -16.12 13.77 -22.74
CA GLU A 175 -17.29 14.26 -22.01
C GLU A 175 -17.01 14.45 -20.51
N LEU A 176 -16.42 13.45 -19.84
CA LEU A 176 -16.03 13.55 -18.43
C LEU A 176 -15.12 14.76 -18.20
N LEU A 177 -14.04 14.89 -18.98
CA LEU A 177 -13.11 16.02 -18.83
C LEU A 177 -13.75 17.35 -19.24
N GLY A 178 -14.73 17.34 -20.14
CA GLY A 178 -15.56 18.49 -20.47
C GLY A 178 -16.41 18.95 -19.28
N GLU A 179 -17.01 18.01 -18.54
CA GLU A 179 -17.78 18.28 -17.32
C GLU A 179 -16.87 18.85 -16.22
N ALA A 180 -15.71 18.22 -15.98
CA ALA A 180 -14.71 18.74 -15.04
C ALA A 180 -14.30 20.19 -15.41
N THR A 181 -14.03 20.44 -16.69
CA THR A 181 -13.70 21.77 -17.21
C THR A 181 -14.83 22.79 -16.95
N ALA A 182 -16.08 22.39 -17.21
CA ALA A 182 -17.24 23.25 -16.99
C ALA A 182 -17.44 23.60 -15.50
N ILE A 183 -17.21 22.64 -14.59
CA ILE A 183 -17.27 22.88 -13.15
C ILE A 183 -16.19 23.88 -12.73
N VAL A 184 -14.96 23.71 -13.23
CA VAL A 184 -13.86 24.64 -12.90
C VAL A 184 -14.17 26.06 -13.38
N TYR A 185 -14.64 26.25 -14.61
CA TYR A 185 -14.97 27.58 -15.11
C TYR A 185 -16.24 28.19 -14.50
N SER A 186 -17.17 27.37 -14.02
CA SER A 186 -18.41 27.85 -13.38
C SER A 186 -18.19 28.38 -11.96
N ASN A 187 -17.13 27.95 -11.27
CA ASN A 187 -16.80 28.43 -9.91
C ASN A 187 -15.53 29.32 -9.89
N THR A 188 -15.33 30.15 -10.92
CA THR A 188 -14.17 31.08 -11.05
C THR A 188 -13.92 32.00 -9.86
N LYS A 189 -14.92 32.24 -9.00
CA LYS A 189 -14.75 32.99 -7.75
C LYS A 189 -14.02 32.19 -6.66
N GLU A 190 -14.15 30.87 -6.66
CA GLU A 190 -13.47 29.95 -5.74
C GLU A 190 -12.05 29.61 -6.23
N TYR A 191 -11.80 29.60 -7.55
CA TYR A 191 -10.54 29.14 -8.17
C TYR A 191 -9.51 30.23 -8.48
N LYS A 192 -9.38 31.27 -7.66
CA LYS A 192 -8.42 32.37 -7.93
C LYS A 192 -6.95 31.93 -7.97
N ASP A 193 -6.60 30.83 -7.30
CA ASP A 193 -5.23 30.31 -7.20
C ASP A 193 -5.06 28.90 -7.81
N ILE A 194 -5.92 28.48 -8.77
CA ILE A 194 -5.76 27.17 -9.42
C ILE A 194 -4.52 27.14 -10.33
N SER A 195 -3.73 26.07 -10.27
CA SER A 195 -2.54 25.90 -11.11
C SER A 195 -2.91 25.91 -12.59
N SER A 196 -2.24 26.75 -13.38
CA SER A 196 -2.37 26.77 -14.83
C SER A 196 -1.99 25.41 -15.45
N SER A 197 -1.03 24.71 -14.85
CA SER A 197 -0.62 23.37 -15.29
C SER A 197 -1.70 22.31 -15.04
N PHE A 198 -2.51 22.46 -13.99
CA PHE A 198 -3.67 21.57 -13.75
C PHE A 198 -4.79 21.81 -14.77
N LEU A 199 -5.08 23.07 -15.10
CA LEU A 199 -6.03 23.41 -16.16
C LEU A 199 -5.56 22.89 -17.52
N GLU A 200 -4.27 23.08 -17.80
CA GLU A 200 -3.62 22.60 -19.02
C GLU A 200 -3.63 21.07 -19.10
N PHE A 201 -3.47 20.37 -17.97
CA PHE A 201 -3.59 18.92 -17.89
C PHE A 201 -4.98 18.43 -18.32
N ILE A 202 -6.05 19.03 -17.77
CA ILE A 202 -7.43 18.64 -18.09
C ILE A 202 -7.72 18.90 -19.57
N SER A 203 -7.38 20.09 -20.08
CA SER A 203 -7.63 20.45 -21.47
C SER A 203 -6.82 19.60 -22.44
N SER A 204 -5.55 19.35 -22.15
CA SER A 204 -4.67 18.52 -22.98
C SER A 204 -5.12 17.06 -22.98
N CYS A 205 -5.54 16.50 -21.84
CA CYS A 205 -6.07 15.14 -21.80
C CYS A 205 -7.38 15.02 -22.58
N LYS A 206 -8.27 16.02 -22.47
CA LYS A 206 -9.51 16.09 -23.23
C LYS A 206 -9.24 16.09 -24.74
N ALA A 207 -8.35 16.97 -25.20
CA ALA A 207 -7.97 17.09 -26.60
C ALA A 207 -7.33 15.80 -27.13
N LEU A 208 -6.47 15.15 -26.33
CA LEU A 208 -5.82 13.89 -26.70
C LEU A 208 -6.85 12.78 -26.93
N HIS A 209 -7.80 12.66 -26.02
CA HIS A 209 -8.85 11.65 -26.10
C HIS A 209 -9.88 11.96 -27.19
N GLU A 210 -10.12 13.24 -27.50
CA GLU A 210 -10.92 13.65 -28.65
C GLU A 210 -10.25 13.27 -29.97
N LEU A 211 -8.94 13.53 -30.12
CA LEU A 211 -8.17 13.11 -31.30
C LEU A 211 -8.21 11.58 -31.48
N ARG A 212 -7.99 10.81 -30.41
CA ARG A 212 -8.09 9.34 -30.45
C ARG A 212 -9.49 8.86 -30.81
N SER A 213 -10.52 9.48 -30.24
CA SER A 213 -11.93 9.19 -30.55
C SER A 213 -12.21 9.39 -32.04
N ARG A 214 -11.83 10.55 -32.60
CA ARG A 214 -12.03 10.88 -34.01
C ARG A 214 -11.24 9.95 -34.94
N LYS A 215 -10.02 9.57 -34.56
CA LYS A 215 -9.20 8.59 -35.30
C LYS A 215 -9.92 7.25 -35.42
N TYR A 216 -10.39 6.69 -34.30
CA TYR A 216 -11.14 5.43 -34.30
C TYR A 216 -12.52 5.55 -34.98
N LEU A 217 -13.17 6.73 -34.90
CA LEU A 217 -14.41 7.00 -35.63
C LEU A 217 -14.17 6.96 -37.15
N ALA A 218 -13.13 7.62 -37.64
CA ALA A 218 -12.79 7.59 -39.06
C ALA A 218 -12.52 6.17 -39.56
N GLU A 219 -11.81 5.36 -38.77
CA GLU A 219 -11.60 3.95 -39.07
C GLU A 219 -12.92 3.16 -39.09
N SER A 220 -13.80 3.39 -38.10
CA SER A 220 -15.12 2.74 -38.06
C SER A 220 -16.01 3.13 -39.23
N VAL A 221 -15.97 4.39 -39.68
CA VAL A 221 -16.77 4.88 -40.81
C VAL A 221 -16.22 4.37 -42.13
N LYS A 222 -14.89 4.23 -42.26
CA LYS A 222 -14.26 3.58 -43.41
C LYS A 222 -14.66 2.11 -43.52
N ILE A 223 -14.73 1.37 -42.41
CA ILE A 223 -15.23 -0.02 -42.40
C ILE A 223 -16.67 -0.08 -42.94
N GLY A 224 -17.47 0.96 -42.72
CA GLY A 224 -18.80 1.13 -43.31
C GLY A 224 -18.81 1.69 -44.73
N GLU A 225 -17.69 1.60 -45.47
CA GLU A 225 -17.53 2.02 -46.87
C GLU A 225 -17.91 3.50 -47.15
N GLN A 226 -17.67 4.37 -46.17
CA GLN A 226 -17.88 5.82 -46.31
C GLN A 226 -16.54 6.55 -46.22
N VAL A 227 -15.70 6.36 -47.24
CA VAL A 227 -14.30 6.82 -47.20
C VAL A 227 -14.20 8.34 -47.26
N GLY A 228 -15.08 9.03 -48.00
CA GLY A 228 -15.14 10.49 -48.04
C GLY A 228 -15.43 11.09 -46.67
N VAL A 229 -16.35 10.47 -45.92
CA VAL A 229 -16.68 10.87 -44.53
C VAL A 229 -15.50 10.63 -43.60
N ALA A 230 -14.82 9.48 -43.71
CA ALA A 230 -13.64 9.16 -42.90
C ALA A 230 -12.50 10.18 -43.10
N VAL A 231 -12.25 10.59 -44.36
CA VAL A 231 -11.30 11.65 -44.70
C VAL A 231 -11.71 12.98 -44.05
N GLY A 232 -12.99 13.36 -44.14
CA GLY A 232 -13.52 14.56 -43.52
C GLY A 232 -13.31 14.60 -42.00
N VAL A 233 -13.56 13.48 -41.31
CA VAL A 233 -13.36 13.34 -39.86
C VAL A 233 -11.88 13.49 -39.48
N LEU A 234 -10.95 12.88 -40.23
CA LEU A 234 -9.51 12.98 -39.94
C LEU A 234 -8.96 14.39 -40.20
N ARG A 235 -9.41 15.06 -41.26
CA ARG A 235 -9.03 16.46 -41.53
C ARG A 235 -9.44 17.37 -40.38
N ASP A 236 -10.68 17.28 -39.93
CA ASP A 236 -11.19 18.05 -38.78
C ASP A 236 -10.41 17.74 -37.50
N ALA A 237 -10.18 16.45 -37.22
CA ALA A 237 -9.42 16.01 -36.04
C ALA A 237 -7.98 16.54 -36.02
N LEU A 238 -7.29 16.56 -37.15
CA LEU A 238 -5.91 17.06 -37.25
C LEU A 238 -5.84 18.59 -37.14
N ILE A 239 -6.84 19.31 -37.68
CA ILE A 239 -6.93 20.77 -37.51
C ILE A 239 -7.10 21.10 -36.03
N ASN A 240 -8.04 20.44 -35.34
CA ASN A 240 -8.29 20.66 -33.91
C ASN A 240 -7.10 20.21 -33.06
N GLY A 241 -6.51 19.04 -33.33
CA GLY A 241 -5.36 18.51 -32.59
C GLY A 241 -4.09 19.37 -32.71
N LYS A 242 -3.85 20.00 -33.87
CA LYS A 242 -2.73 20.96 -34.05
C LYS A 242 -2.98 22.28 -33.33
N ARG A 243 -4.24 22.70 -33.22
CA ARG A 243 -4.63 23.92 -32.49
C ARG A 243 -4.47 23.77 -30.98
N GLU A 244 -4.72 22.58 -30.45
CA GLU A 244 -4.77 22.28 -29.01
C GLU A 244 -3.50 21.60 -28.50
N LEU A 245 -2.34 21.93 -29.09
CA LEU A 245 -1.06 21.38 -28.65
C LEU A 245 -0.70 21.84 -27.23
N PRO A 246 -0.28 20.92 -26.34
CA PRO A 246 0.16 21.28 -25.01
C PRO A 246 1.46 22.10 -25.02
N GLY A 247 1.59 22.97 -24.02
CA GLY A 247 2.79 23.75 -23.71
C GLY A 247 3.92 22.88 -23.16
N GLU A 248 3.60 21.88 -22.32
CA GLU A 248 4.59 20.94 -21.78
C GLU A 248 5.18 20.00 -22.85
N GLU A 249 6.51 19.94 -22.94
CA GLU A 249 7.22 19.17 -23.97
C GLU A 249 6.97 17.67 -23.87
N SER A 250 6.90 17.14 -22.64
CA SER A 250 6.62 15.72 -22.37
C SER A 250 5.27 15.30 -22.95
N TRP A 251 4.25 16.15 -22.81
CA TRP A 251 2.91 15.93 -23.32
C TRP A 251 2.85 16.13 -24.82
N ARG A 252 3.57 17.13 -25.34
CA ARG A 252 3.66 17.40 -26.78
C ARG A 252 4.24 16.22 -27.55
N SER A 253 5.21 15.50 -26.98
CA SER A 253 5.75 14.28 -27.59
C SER A 253 4.70 13.18 -27.75
N ILE A 254 3.89 12.94 -26.70
CA ILE A 254 2.81 11.94 -26.73
C ILE A 254 1.74 12.35 -27.74
N PHE A 255 1.37 13.63 -27.73
CA PHE A 255 0.37 14.19 -28.64
C PHE A 255 0.84 14.15 -30.09
N GLY A 256 2.10 14.48 -30.35
CA GLY A 256 2.73 14.45 -31.67
C GLY A 256 2.66 13.06 -32.30
N LYS A 257 2.96 12.00 -31.53
CA LYS A 257 2.84 10.62 -32.02
C LYS A 257 1.42 10.27 -32.49
N GLU A 258 0.39 10.75 -31.79
CA GLU A 258 -1.00 10.52 -32.18
C GLU A 258 -1.41 11.36 -33.40
N ILE A 259 -0.91 12.59 -33.51
CA ILE A 259 -1.10 13.45 -34.69
C ILE A 259 -0.46 12.79 -35.92
N ASP A 260 0.77 12.30 -35.80
CA ASP A 260 1.49 11.64 -36.90
C ASP A 260 0.74 10.37 -37.34
N ALA A 261 0.27 9.56 -36.39
CA ALA A 261 -0.54 8.38 -36.67
C ALA A 261 -1.85 8.74 -37.41
N ALA A 262 -2.54 9.80 -36.99
CA ALA A 262 -3.75 10.28 -37.65
C ALA A 262 -3.46 10.87 -39.05
N ALA A 263 -2.33 11.56 -39.23
CA ALA A 263 -1.91 12.10 -40.52
C ALA A 263 -1.53 11.01 -41.53
N ASP A 264 -0.87 9.95 -41.06
CA ASP A 264 -0.57 8.77 -41.87
C ASP A 264 -1.84 8.02 -42.28
N MET A 265 -2.82 7.93 -41.38
CA MET A 265 -4.14 7.36 -41.68
C MET A 265 -4.88 8.22 -42.72
N LEU A 266 -4.86 9.55 -42.56
CA LEU A 266 -5.48 10.47 -43.50
C LEU A 266 -4.89 10.32 -44.90
N ARG A 267 -3.56 10.29 -45.03
CA ARG A 267 -2.89 10.12 -46.32
C ARG A 267 -3.31 8.83 -47.03
N LYS A 268 -3.49 7.74 -46.28
CA LYS A 268 -3.98 6.46 -46.85
C LYS A 268 -5.42 6.60 -47.36
N PHE A 269 -6.30 7.21 -46.57
CA PHE A 269 -7.72 7.32 -46.92
C PHE A 269 -7.94 8.33 -48.06
N GLU A 270 -7.15 9.40 -48.14
CA GLU A 270 -7.18 10.36 -49.25
C GLU A 270 -6.77 9.70 -50.56
N ASN A 271 -5.66 8.95 -50.56
CA ASN A 271 -5.24 8.19 -51.73
C ASN A 271 -6.33 7.18 -52.15
N GLU A 272 -6.88 6.42 -51.20
CA GLU A 272 -7.93 5.44 -51.51
C GLU A 272 -9.19 6.11 -52.06
N ASN A 273 -9.60 7.25 -51.51
CA ASN A 273 -10.74 8.01 -52.01
C ASN A 273 -10.47 8.62 -53.39
N GLU A 274 -9.24 9.07 -53.67
CA GLU A 274 -8.85 9.62 -54.96
C GLU A 274 -8.82 8.56 -56.08
N PHE A 275 -8.39 7.33 -55.78
CA PHE A 275 -8.20 6.28 -56.79
C PHE A 275 -9.34 5.26 -56.90
N VAL A 276 -10.13 5.05 -55.84
CA VAL A 276 -11.11 3.96 -55.77
C VAL A 276 -12.54 4.47 -55.61
N TRP A 277 -12.80 5.31 -54.60
CA TRP A 277 -14.17 5.60 -54.14
C TRP A 277 -14.77 6.88 -54.75
N HIS A 278 -13.97 7.92 -54.94
CA HIS A 278 -14.37 9.24 -55.43
C HIS A 278 -15.55 9.88 -54.66
N GLU A 279 -15.66 9.63 -53.36
CA GLU A 279 -16.73 10.19 -52.53
C GLU A 279 -16.52 11.68 -52.23
N LYS A 280 -17.63 12.42 -52.10
CA LYS A 280 -17.60 13.81 -51.60
C LYS A 280 -17.08 13.81 -50.16
N ILE A 281 -16.14 14.71 -49.85
CA ILE A 281 -15.60 14.89 -48.51
C ILE A 281 -16.46 15.94 -47.76
N PRO A 282 -17.28 15.55 -46.76
CA PRO A 282 -18.02 16.50 -45.93
C PRO A 282 -17.09 17.30 -45.01
N SER A 283 -17.56 18.46 -44.54
CA SER A 283 -16.82 19.32 -43.60
C SER A 283 -17.76 20.01 -42.61
N GLY A 284 -17.21 20.47 -41.48
CA GLY A 284 -17.96 21.19 -40.45
C GLY A 284 -19.12 20.37 -39.89
N ASP A 285 -20.33 20.93 -39.95
CA ASP A 285 -21.55 20.31 -39.39
C ASP A 285 -22.07 19.10 -40.17
N GLU A 286 -21.55 18.85 -41.38
CA GLU A 286 -21.86 17.64 -42.17
C GLU A 286 -21.18 16.38 -41.59
N LEU A 287 -20.25 16.52 -40.64
CA LEU A 287 -19.50 15.41 -40.07
C LEU A 287 -20.27 14.64 -39.00
N PRO A 288 -20.11 13.31 -38.92
CA PRO A 288 -20.75 12.50 -37.89
C PRO A 288 -20.25 12.92 -36.50
N ARG A 289 -21.20 13.17 -35.60
CA ARG A 289 -20.93 13.41 -34.18
C ARG A 289 -21.26 12.14 -33.40
N LEU A 290 -20.33 11.72 -32.55
CA LEU A 290 -20.62 10.64 -31.61
C LEU A 290 -21.60 11.17 -30.56
N GLN A 291 -22.72 10.46 -30.39
CA GLN A 291 -23.58 10.62 -29.23
C GLN A 291 -23.37 9.42 -28.32
N VAL A 292 -23.14 9.67 -27.04
CA VAL A 292 -23.17 8.59 -26.05
C VAL A 292 -24.63 8.22 -25.81
N HIS A 293 -25.09 7.15 -26.45
CA HIS A 293 -26.16 6.37 -25.84
C HIS A 293 -25.55 5.69 -24.63
N CYS A 294 -25.86 6.22 -23.44
CA CYS A 294 -25.61 5.54 -22.18
C CYS A 294 -26.39 4.23 -22.19
N ASN A 295 -25.81 3.17 -22.77
CA ASN A 295 -26.02 1.82 -22.28
C ASN A 295 -25.29 1.75 -20.94
N SER A 296 -25.85 2.45 -19.96
CA SER A 296 -25.67 2.11 -18.56
C SER A 296 -26.26 0.72 -18.39
N ALA A 297 -25.44 -0.30 -18.67
CA ALA A 297 -25.34 -1.36 -17.70
C ALA A 297 -24.99 -0.63 -16.40
N SER A 298 -26.01 -0.37 -15.59
CA SER A 298 -25.88 0.18 -14.28
C SER A 298 -24.86 -0.66 -13.52
N LEU A 299 -23.60 -0.24 -13.52
CA LEU A 299 -22.70 -0.41 -12.39
C LEU A 299 -23.17 0.57 -11.30
N SER A 300 -24.46 0.48 -10.98
CA SER A 300 -25.02 1.00 -9.76
C SER A 300 -24.30 0.24 -8.66
N CYS A 301 -23.49 0.96 -7.90
CA CYS A 301 -23.26 0.61 -6.52
C CYS A 301 -24.65 0.40 -5.92
N LYS A 302 -25.03 -0.86 -5.69
CA LYS A 302 -26.25 -1.18 -4.95
C LYS A 302 -26.08 -0.53 -3.59
N THR A 303 -26.84 0.53 -3.37
CA THR A 303 -27.05 1.12 -2.07
C THR A 303 -27.53 0.02 -1.14
N TRP A 304 -26.70 -0.31 -0.15
CA TRP A 304 -27.10 -1.15 0.97
C TRP A 304 -28.11 -0.35 1.79
N ARG A 305 -29.39 -0.47 1.44
CA ARG A 305 -30.51 -0.10 2.31
C ARG A 305 -31.22 -1.38 2.75
N ASN A 306 -31.20 -1.57 4.07
CA ASN A 306 -32.04 -2.45 4.90
C ASN A 306 -33.19 -3.17 4.20
N ARG A 307 -33.19 -4.51 4.24
CA ARG A 307 -34.44 -5.29 4.29
C ARG A 307 -34.30 -6.47 5.26
N GLY A 308 -35.08 -6.42 6.34
CA GLY A 308 -35.48 -7.58 7.12
C GLY A 308 -36.48 -8.47 6.37
N PRO A 309 -36.93 -9.58 6.97
CA PRO A 309 -37.23 -10.81 6.26
C PRO A 309 -38.68 -10.91 5.79
N THR A 310 -38.90 -11.49 4.61
CA THR A 310 -40.19 -12.12 4.28
C THR A 310 -40.05 -13.14 3.14
N LEU A 311 -40.19 -14.41 3.52
CA LEU A 311 -40.85 -15.55 2.88
C LEU A 311 -40.91 -15.62 1.32
N LEU A 312 -40.14 -16.59 0.78
CA LEU A 312 -40.43 -17.64 -0.23
C LEU A 312 -41.71 -17.53 -1.12
N PRO A 313 -41.68 -18.01 -2.40
CA PRO A 313 -41.48 -19.44 -2.71
C PRO A 313 -40.74 -19.87 -4.01
N ALA A 314 -39.95 -20.93 -3.82
CA ALA A 314 -39.73 -22.16 -4.59
C ALA A 314 -39.97 -22.30 -6.12
N ARG A 315 -39.05 -23.10 -6.71
CA ARG A 315 -39.11 -23.88 -7.99
C ARG A 315 -38.80 -23.09 -9.27
N LEU A 316 -38.01 -23.53 -10.28
CA LEU A 316 -37.20 -24.72 -10.64
C LEU A 316 -35.94 -24.16 -11.39
N CYS A 317 -34.77 -24.79 -11.48
CA CYS A 317 -34.46 -25.96 -12.31
C CYS A 317 -33.01 -26.42 -12.04
N SER A 318 -32.85 -27.72 -12.18
CA SER A 318 -31.73 -28.61 -11.85
C SER A 318 -30.66 -28.74 -12.95
N LEU A 319 -29.37 -28.74 -12.52
CA LEU A 319 -28.24 -29.66 -12.87
C LEU A 319 -27.84 -29.85 -14.37
N PRO A 320 -26.61 -30.34 -14.71
CA PRO A 320 -25.74 -31.18 -13.89
C PRO A 320 -24.23 -30.85 -13.83
N GLN A 321 -23.64 -31.33 -12.72
CA GLN A 321 -22.22 -31.60 -12.52
C GLN A 321 -21.79 -32.88 -13.26
N THR A 322 -20.54 -32.94 -13.70
CA THR A 322 -19.81 -34.21 -13.85
C THR A 322 -18.37 -34.07 -13.31
N PRO A 323 -17.86 -35.09 -12.60
CA PRO A 323 -16.54 -35.08 -11.95
C PRO A 323 -15.47 -35.77 -12.80
N PHE A 324 -14.20 -35.37 -12.64
CA PHE A 324 -13.07 -36.20 -13.04
C PHE A 324 -12.10 -36.38 -11.87
N SER A 325 -12.07 -37.60 -11.34
CA SER A 325 -10.96 -38.14 -10.55
C SER A 325 -9.95 -38.80 -11.47
N PHE A 326 -8.66 -38.66 -11.17
CA PHE A 326 -7.69 -39.72 -11.44
C PHE A 326 -6.77 -39.92 -10.24
N ARG A 327 -6.63 -41.19 -9.87
CA ARG A 327 -5.79 -41.73 -8.81
C ARG A 327 -4.32 -41.78 -9.25
N SER A 328 -3.50 -41.72 -8.21
CA SER A 328 -2.12 -42.10 -8.01
C SER A 328 -1.60 -43.24 -8.88
N ASP A 329 -0.37 -43.08 -9.37
CA ASP A 329 0.56 -44.20 -9.50
C ASP A 329 1.98 -43.80 -9.10
N THR A 330 2.51 -44.64 -8.22
CA THR A 330 3.87 -44.81 -7.71
C THR A 330 4.94 -44.92 -8.80
N LEU A 331 6.05 -44.18 -8.66
CA LEU A 331 7.37 -44.65 -9.13
C LEU A 331 8.49 -44.28 -8.14
N LYS A 332 9.25 -45.31 -7.77
CA LYS A 332 10.38 -45.32 -6.84
C LYS A 332 11.68 -44.83 -7.51
N LEU A 333 12.48 -44.14 -6.70
CA LEU A 333 13.95 -44.11 -6.60
C LEU A 333 14.82 -44.55 -7.79
N SER A 334 15.75 -43.67 -8.16
CA SER A 334 17.14 -44.07 -8.47
C SER A 334 18.12 -43.01 -7.96
N THR A 335 18.96 -43.45 -7.03
CA THR A 335 20.19 -42.82 -6.51
C THR A 335 21.26 -42.65 -7.58
N CYS A 336 22.01 -41.55 -7.54
CA CYS A 336 23.41 -41.52 -7.97
C CYS A 336 24.19 -40.61 -7.02
N SER A 337 25.17 -41.21 -6.33
CA SER A 337 26.15 -40.52 -5.50
C SER A 337 27.22 -39.88 -6.38
N TRP A 338 27.71 -38.72 -5.95
CA TRP A 338 29.02 -38.22 -6.36
C TRP A 338 29.73 -37.75 -5.09
N ASP A 339 30.75 -38.53 -4.73
CA ASP A 339 31.72 -38.26 -3.68
C ASP A 339 32.77 -37.23 -4.14
N LYS A 340 33.24 -36.44 -3.16
CA LYS A 340 34.51 -35.69 -3.08
C LYS A 340 34.66 -34.51 -4.05
N VAL A 341 35.07 -33.32 -3.61
CA VAL A 341 36.30 -33.01 -2.87
C VAL A 341 36.09 -31.84 -1.91
N ALA A 342 36.61 -31.99 -0.70
CA ALA A 342 36.65 -30.97 0.35
C ALA A 342 37.73 -29.91 0.10
N SER A 343 37.49 -28.69 0.59
CA SER A 343 38.54 -27.84 1.15
C SER A 343 38.02 -27.26 2.47
N ALA A 344 38.71 -27.62 3.53
CA ALA A 344 38.42 -27.32 4.92
C ALA A 344 38.86 -25.91 5.32
N VAL A 345 38.14 -25.28 6.25
CA VAL A 345 38.70 -24.80 7.54
C VAL A 345 37.57 -24.88 8.58
N ALA A 346 37.54 -25.98 9.33
CA ALA A 346 36.81 -26.08 10.59
C ALA A 346 37.82 -25.96 11.72
N SER A 347 37.51 -25.14 12.71
CA SER A 347 38.12 -25.19 14.03
C SER A 347 37.02 -25.52 15.04
N GLU A 348 36.69 -26.80 15.13
CA GLU A 348 36.27 -27.45 16.38
C GLU A 348 37.57 -27.98 17.01
N GLU A 349 37.76 -28.00 18.34
CA GLU A 349 36.93 -28.75 19.27
C GLU A 349 37.36 -28.39 20.71
N SER A 350 36.41 -28.26 21.64
CA SER A 350 36.38 -29.15 22.80
C SER A 350 35.01 -29.08 23.47
N ALA A 351 34.19 -30.09 23.25
CA ALA A 351 33.14 -30.47 24.19
C ALA A 351 32.97 -31.98 24.12
N VAL A 352 33.78 -32.65 24.95
CA VAL A 352 33.62 -34.04 25.34
C VAL A 352 32.17 -34.28 25.77
N GLY A 353 31.59 -35.38 25.30
CA GLY A 353 30.22 -35.77 25.58
C GLY A 353 29.90 -35.76 27.08
N SER A 354 28.81 -35.08 27.43
CA SER A 354 28.04 -35.36 28.63
C SER A 354 26.58 -35.52 28.24
N SER A 355 26.05 -36.69 28.56
CA SER A 355 24.64 -37.01 28.58
C SER A 355 23.87 -36.04 29.49
N SER A 356 22.77 -35.51 28.97
CA SER A 356 21.61 -34.95 29.70
C SER A 356 21.89 -33.86 30.75
N SER A 357 21.94 -32.60 30.32
CA SER A 357 21.30 -31.56 31.14
C SER A 357 19.79 -31.69 30.94
N GLY A 358 19.04 -31.94 32.02
CA GLY A 358 17.59 -32.17 31.99
C GLY A 358 16.74 -30.91 31.82
N THR A 359 17.33 -29.82 31.34
CA THR A 359 16.75 -28.48 31.27
C THR A 359 16.61 -28.04 29.83
N ASP A 360 15.43 -27.56 29.46
CA ASP A 360 15.21 -26.95 28.15
C ASP A 360 16.05 -25.67 28.02
N VAL A 361 16.63 -25.45 26.84
CA VAL A 361 17.51 -24.31 26.55
C VAL A 361 16.90 -23.48 25.42
N PHE A 362 16.89 -22.16 25.59
CA PHE A 362 16.60 -21.18 24.54
C PHE A 362 17.85 -20.38 24.22
N ASN A 363 18.28 -20.42 22.96
CA ASN A 363 19.26 -19.49 22.42
C ASN A 363 18.56 -18.60 21.39
N LEU A 364 18.59 -17.29 21.62
CA LEU A 364 17.89 -16.30 20.80
C LEU A 364 18.93 -15.41 20.10
N THR A 365 19.05 -15.54 18.79
CA THR A 365 19.93 -14.70 17.98
C THR A 365 19.10 -13.63 17.28
N TYR A 366 19.33 -12.36 17.66
CA TYR A 366 18.68 -11.23 17.01
C TYR A 366 19.39 -10.90 15.69
N LEU A 367 18.63 -10.83 14.59
CA LEU A 367 19.18 -10.57 13.26
C LEU A 367 18.87 -9.16 12.75
N GLU A 368 18.50 -8.22 13.62
CA GLU A 368 18.03 -6.86 13.30
C GLU A 368 16.65 -6.80 12.60
N GLY A 369 15.92 -5.72 12.85
CA GLY A 369 14.55 -5.58 12.36
C GLY A 369 13.59 -6.47 13.15
N ASN A 370 12.67 -7.14 12.45
CA ASN A 370 11.84 -8.18 13.05
C ASN A 370 12.49 -9.57 13.00
N SER A 371 13.71 -9.69 12.45
CA SER A 371 14.33 -10.99 12.15
C SER A 371 15.00 -11.64 13.36
N TRP A 372 14.71 -12.93 13.56
CA TRP A 372 15.33 -13.74 14.62
C TRP A 372 15.67 -15.14 14.14
N LEU A 373 16.69 -15.74 14.76
CA LEU A 373 16.96 -17.16 14.73
C LEU A 373 16.91 -17.71 16.15
N TRP A 374 15.99 -18.63 16.39
CA TRP A 374 15.83 -19.29 17.69
C TRP A 374 16.31 -20.73 17.61
N ASP A 375 17.11 -21.16 18.59
CA ASP A 375 17.41 -22.56 18.84
C ASP A 375 16.78 -22.96 20.18
N ILE A 376 15.76 -23.81 20.10
CA ILE A 376 14.92 -24.20 21.22
C ILE A 376 15.15 -25.68 21.45
N SER A 377 16.13 -26.00 22.30
CA SER A 377 16.55 -27.37 22.59
C SER A 377 16.83 -28.20 21.32
N GLY A 378 17.47 -27.56 20.33
CA GLY A 378 17.83 -28.13 19.04
C GLY A 378 16.79 -27.95 17.92
N VAL A 379 15.61 -27.39 18.21
CA VAL A 379 14.65 -26.97 17.16
C VAL A 379 15.00 -25.57 16.69
N ARG A 380 15.37 -25.43 15.42
CA ARG A 380 15.81 -24.16 14.83
C ARG A 380 14.70 -23.49 14.05
N VAL A 381 14.24 -22.35 14.56
CA VAL A 381 13.14 -21.56 14.00
C VAL A 381 13.69 -20.22 13.49
N LEU A 382 13.51 -19.95 12.20
CA LEU A 382 13.77 -18.64 11.61
C LEU A 382 12.47 -17.82 11.65
N VAL A 383 12.52 -16.59 12.15
CA VAL A 383 11.35 -15.74 12.34
C VAL A 383 11.51 -14.46 11.54
N ASP A 384 10.49 -14.11 10.73
CA ASP A 384 10.38 -12.87 9.97
C ASP A 384 11.69 -12.38 9.30
N PRO A 385 12.30 -13.19 8.42
CA PRO A 385 13.64 -12.93 7.92
C PRO A 385 13.67 -11.83 6.85
N ILE A 386 14.47 -10.79 7.12
CA ILE A 386 14.88 -9.74 6.17
C ILE A 386 16.39 -9.90 5.98
N LEU A 387 16.82 -10.75 5.05
CA LEU A 387 18.24 -11.11 4.86
C LEU A 387 18.75 -10.79 3.45
N VAL A 388 17.86 -10.47 2.51
CA VAL A 388 18.22 -10.15 1.12
C VAL A 388 17.69 -8.78 0.72
N GLY A 389 18.61 -7.85 0.48
CA GLY A 389 18.30 -6.47 0.12
C GLY A 389 17.73 -5.66 1.29
N ASN A 390 17.42 -4.39 1.01
CA ASN A 390 16.83 -3.49 2.00
C ASN A 390 15.32 -3.69 2.11
N LEU A 391 14.79 -3.33 3.28
CA LEU A 391 13.36 -3.18 3.51
C LEU A 391 12.89 -1.86 2.90
N ASP A 392 12.03 -1.92 1.88
CA ASP A 392 11.55 -0.74 1.17
C ASP A 392 10.04 -0.70 0.91
N PHE A 393 9.29 -1.72 1.35
CA PHE A 393 7.84 -1.85 1.10
C PHE A 393 7.47 -1.72 -0.40
N GLY A 394 8.42 -1.97 -1.31
CA GLY A 394 8.27 -1.76 -2.75
C GLY A 394 8.32 -0.30 -3.22
N ILE A 395 8.61 0.68 -2.34
CA ILE A 395 8.67 2.11 -2.65
C ILE A 395 9.95 2.75 -2.04
N PRO A 396 11.15 2.53 -2.63
CA PRO A 396 12.43 2.92 -2.02
C PRO A 396 12.63 4.41 -1.72
N TRP A 397 11.92 5.31 -2.41
CA TRP A 397 12.00 6.75 -2.12
C TRP A 397 11.19 7.14 -0.87
N LEU A 398 10.14 6.37 -0.56
CA LEU A 398 9.26 6.59 0.60
C LEU A 398 9.91 6.05 1.87
N TYR A 399 10.45 4.84 1.80
CA TYR A 399 11.18 4.19 2.88
C TYR A 399 12.20 3.23 2.29
N ASP A 400 13.44 3.30 2.76
CA ASP A 400 14.51 2.36 2.43
C ASP A 400 15.37 2.18 3.68
N ALA A 401 15.33 0.97 4.27
CA ALA A 401 16.00 0.66 5.51
C ALA A 401 16.95 -0.53 5.37
N ALA A 402 18.23 -0.27 5.63
CA ALA A 402 19.29 -1.28 5.65
C ALA A 402 19.66 -1.67 7.09
N LYS A 403 20.14 -2.90 7.28
CA LYS A 403 20.72 -3.35 8.56
C LYS A 403 21.92 -2.49 8.97
N LYS A 404 22.06 -2.19 10.26
CA LYS A 404 23.17 -1.38 10.80
C LYS A 404 24.41 -2.23 11.01
N PHE A 405 24.26 -3.44 11.56
CA PHE A 405 25.36 -4.26 12.05
C PHE A 405 25.66 -5.47 11.15
N LEU A 406 24.64 -6.24 10.79
CA LEU A 406 24.73 -7.50 10.04
C LEU A 406 24.68 -7.27 8.52
N LYS A 407 25.54 -6.38 8.00
CA LYS A 407 25.56 -6.01 6.57
C LYS A 407 25.99 -7.15 5.64
N ASN A 408 26.78 -8.08 6.16
CA ASN A 408 27.35 -9.20 5.40
C ASN A 408 26.73 -10.55 5.77
N PHE A 409 25.66 -10.57 6.56
CA PHE A 409 24.98 -11.81 6.93
C PHE A 409 24.04 -12.22 5.80
N GLU A 410 24.35 -13.33 5.14
CA GLU A 410 23.64 -13.83 3.97
C GLU A 410 22.78 -15.06 4.30
N LEU A 411 21.89 -15.43 3.38
CA LEU A 411 21.07 -16.64 3.52
C LEU A 411 21.90 -17.92 3.68
N THR A 412 23.12 -17.96 3.13
CA THR A 412 24.03 -19.10 3.23
C THR A 412 24.67 -19.25 4.61
N ASP A 413 24.63 -18.20 5.44
CA ASP A 413 25.16 -18.24 6.81
C ASP A 413 24.16 -18.86 7.80
N LEU A 414 22.91 -19.05 7.37
CA LEU A 414 21.88 -19.70 8.19
C LEU A 414 22.23 -21.18 8.42
N PRO A 415 22.02 -21.70 9.65
CA PRO A 415 22.10 -23.13 9.89
C PRO A 415 20.95 -23.85 9.19
N GLN A 416 21.01 -25.18 9.17
CA GLN A 416 19.85 -25.98 8.79
C GLN A 416 18.65 -25.63 9.68
N LEU A 417 17.54 -25.25 9.05
CA LEU A 417 16.31 -24.81 9.70
C LEU A 417 15.28 -25.94 9.75
N ASP A 418 14.53 -26.01 10.85
CA ASP A 418 13.39 -26.92 11.01
C ASP A 418 12.07 -26.22 10.68
N CYS A 419 11.96 -24.92 10.97
CA CYS A 419 10.75 -24.14 10.73
C CYS A 419 11.05 -22.68 10.34
N LEU A 420 10.24 -22.14 9.45
CA LEU A 420 10.06 -20.70 9.23
C LEU A 420 8.77 -20.25 9.92
N LEU A 421 8.84 -19.19 10.74
CA LEU A 421 7.69 -18.56 11.38
C LEU A 421 7.49 -17.16 10.79
N ILE A 422 6.30 -16.91 10.24
CA ILE A 422 5.91 -15.59 9.71
C ILE A 422 4.77 -15.02 10.53
N THR A 423 5.01 -13.89 11.18
CA THR A 423 4.05 -13.34 12.13
C THR A 423 3.00 -12.44 11.50
N GLN A 424 3.39 -11.68 10.47
CA GLN A 424 2.52 -10.75 9.77
C GLN A 424 2.66 -10.85 8.25
N SER A 425 1.68 -10.32 7.52
CA SER A 425 1.68 -10.29 6.05
C SER A 425 2.42 -9.10 5.44
N LEU A 426 2.86 -8.14 6.26
CA LEU A 426 3.57 -6.93 5.83
C LEU A 426 5.04 -7.21 5.46
N ASP A 427 5.63 -6.34 4.64
CA ASP A 427 6.94 -6.56 4.01
C ASP A 427 8.11 -6.58 5.01
N ASP A 428 7.95 -5.94 6.17
CA ASP A 428 8.89 -5.96 7.31
C ASP A 428 8.81 -7.25 8.14
N HIS A 429 7.95 -8.19 7.76
CA HIS A 429 7.84 -9.53 8.34
C HIS A 429 7.92 -10.62 7.26
N CYS A 430 7.06 -10.51 6.24
CA CYS A 430 6.93 -11.42 5.11
C CYS A 430 7.73 -10.94 3.90
N HIS A 431 9.03 -10.67 4.09
CA HIS A 431 9.86 -10.01 3.09
C HIS A 431 10.14 -10.89 1.86
N LEU A 432 9.40 -10.64 0.77
CA LEU A 432 9.42 -11.50 -0.42
C LEU A 432 10.80 -11.61 -1.09
N LYS A 433 11.65 -10.56 -0.99
CA LYS A 433 13.01 -10.60 -1.54
C LYS A 433 13.88 -11.65 -0.84
N THR A 434 13.63 -11.89 0.45
CA THR A 434 14.30 -12.92 1.24
C THR A 434 13.64 -14.29 1.08
N LEU A 435 12.31 -14.35 1.07
CA LEU A 435 11.57 -15.61 1.03
C LEU A 435 11.66 -16.35 -0.30
N LYS A 436 11.72 -15.64 -1.45
CA LYS A 436 11.87 -16.24 -2.78
C LYS A 436 13.14 -17.09 -2.96
N PRO A 437 14.35 -16.60 -2.63
CA PRO A 437 15.56 -17.43 -2.66
C PRO A 437 15.57 -18.50 -1.57
N LEU A 438 15.09 -18.19 -0.35
CA LEU A 438 15.00 -19.17 0.73
C LEU A 438 14.14 -20.39 0.35
N SER A 439 13.01 -20.18 -0.32
CA SER A 439 12.14 -21.29 -0.76
C SER A 439 12.77 -22.17 -1.84
N LYS A 440 13.73 -21.64 -2.60
CA LYS A 440 14.53 -22.42 -3.57
C LYS A 440 15.62 -23.22 -2.87
N MET A 441 16.25 -22.66 -1.84
CA MET A 441 17.30 -23.34 -1.04
C MET A 441 16.72 -24.48 -0.20
N SER A 442 15.54 -24.27 0.40
CA SER A 442 14.89 -25.21 1.31
C SER A 442 13.43 -25.46 0.91
N PRO A 443 13.16 -26.15 -0.20
CA PRO A 443 11.82 -26.30 -0.77
C PRO A 443 10.83 -27.10 0.10
N ASN A 444 11.36 -27.89 1.04
CA ASN A 444 10.57 -28.69 1.98
C ASN A 444 10.52 -28.07 3.38
N LEU A 445 11.06 -26.86 3.57
CA LEU A 445 11.02 -26.15 4.85
C LEU A 445 9.57 -26.02 5.31
N ARG A 446 9.31 -26.42 6.55
CA ARG A 446 8.00 -26.22 7.17
C ARG A 446 7.84 -24.74 7.48
N VAL A 447 6.67 -24.20 7.15
CA VAL A 447 6.32 -22.80 7.42
C VAL A 447 5.10 -22.76 8.31
N ILE A 448 5.15 -21.99 9.38
CA ILE A 448 4.01 -21.63 10.22
C ILE A 448 3.78 -20.13 10.04
N ALA A 449 2.54 -19.72 9.78
CA ALA A 449 2.26 -18.32 9.47
C ALA A 449 0.87 -17.84 9.87
N THR A 450 0.72 -16.52 9.96
CA THR A 450 -0.60 -15.84 9.95
C THR A 450 -1.40 -16.19 8.69
N PRO A 451 -2.72 -16.41 8.78
CA PRO A 451 -3.59 -16.61 7.62
C PRO A 451 -3.55 -15.45 6.61
N ASN A 452 -3.22 -14.23 7.05
CA ASN A 452 -3.12 -13.06 6.16
C ASN A 452 -1.96 -13.17 5.16
N ALA A 453 -0.88 -13.90 5.51
CA ALA A 453 0.27 -14.10 4.62
C ALA A 453 0.02 -15.17 3.53
N LYS A 454 -1.16 -15.81 3.52
CA LYS A 454 -1.48 -16.90 2.59
C LYS A 454 -1.26 -16.56 1.11
N PRO A 455 -1.74 -15.43 0.57
CA PRO A 455 -1.52 -15.09 -0.84
C PRO A 455 -0.05 -14.91 -1.22
N LEU A 456 0.80 -14.57 -0.26
CA LEU A 456 2.24 -14.34 -0.45
C LEU A 456 3.05 -15.63 -0.36
N LEU A 457 2.66 -16.55 0.54
CA LEU A 457 3.41 -17.75 0.87
C LEU A 457 3.00 -18.98 0.03
N ASP A 458 1.72 -19.13 -0.34
CA ASP A 458 1.23 -20.26 -1.17
C ASP A 458 2.03 -20.43 -2.49
N PRO A 459 2.45 -19.34 -3.19
CA PRO A 459 3.27 -19.47 -4.40
C PRO A 459 4.73 -19.89 -4.14
N LEU A 460 5.22 -19.77 -2.91
CA LEU A 460 6.64 -19.94 -2.57
C LEU A 460 6.93 -21.27 -1.87
N PHE A 461 6.07 -21.68 -0.93
CA PHE A 461 6.29 -22.84 -0.06
C PHE A 461 5.16 -23.85 -0.19
N ARG A 462 5.50 -25.15 -0.14
CA ARG A 462 4.51 -26.23 -0.26
C ARG A 462 3.97 -26.71 1.09
N ASN A 463 4.76 -26.57 2.15
CA ASN A 463 4.46 -27.07 3.49
C ASN A 463 4.16 -25.91 4.45
N VAL A 464 3.01 -25.26 4.26
CA VAL A 464 2.60 -24.11 5.08
C VAL A 464 1.41 -24.46 5.96
N THR A 465 1.53 -24.18 7.25
CA THR A 465 0.46 -24.28 8.25
C THR A 465 0.06 -22.87 8.67
N TYR A 466 -1.18 -22.49 8.37
CA TYR A 466 -1.73 -21.20 8.79
C TYR A 466 -2.48 -21.36 10.10
N LEU A 467 -2.13 -20.56 11.12
CA LEU A 467 -2.74 -20.64 12.44
C LEU A 467 -3.59 -19.41 12.73
N GLU A 468 -4.88 -19.60 12.94
CA GLU A 468 -5.75 -18.57 13.54
C GLU A 468 -5.43 -18.43 15.04
N PRO A 469 -5.69 -17.27 15.67
CA PRO A 469 -5.52 -17.11 17.11
C PRO A 469 -6.22 -18.22 17.93
N GLY A 470 -5.47 -18.84 18.85
CA GLY A 470 -5.90 -20.00 19.63
C GLY A 470 -5.59 -21.36 19.01
N GLN A 471 -5.13 -21.42 17.76
CA GLN A 471 -4.66 -22.65 17.14
C GLN A 471 -3.18 -22.89 17.44
N GLU A 472 -2.80 -24.17 17.49
CA GLU A 472 -1.42 -24.60 17.76
C GLU A 472 -0.91 -25.59 16.70
N SER A 473 0.41 -25.64 16.56
CA SER A 473 1.13 -26.60 15.73
C SER A 473 2.43 -27.02 16.41
N GLU A 474 2.85 -28.26 16.20
CA GLU A 474 4.11 -28.80 16.72
C GLU A 474 5.16 -28.90 15.61
N VAL A 475 6.39 -28.48 15.92
CA VAL A 475 7.59 -28.63 15.07
C VAL A 475 8.51 -29.63 15.74
N GLU A 476 8.98 -30.63 14.98
CA GLU A 476 9.92 -31.64 15.46
C GLU A 476 11.23 -31.52 14.69
N ALA A 477 12.35 -31.44 15.42
CA ALA A 477 13.68 -31.44 14.85
C ALA A 477 14.21 -32.87 14.64
N ALA A 478 15.29 -33.00 13.86
CA ALA A 478 15.90 -34.30 13.56
C ALA A 478 16.41 -35.05 14.81
N ASN A 479 16.66 -34.35 15.91
CA ASN A 479 17.06 -34.94 17.20
C ASN A 479 15.87 -35.46 18.03
N GLY A 480 14.63 -35.34 17.53
CA GLY A 480 13.40 -35.74 18.21
C GLY A 480 12.83 -34.71 19.19
N SER A 481 13.48 -33.55 19.36
CA SER A 481 12.93 -32.44 20.16
C SER A 481 11.69 -31.87 19.47
N LYS A 482 10.64 -31.61 20.26
CA LYS A 482 9.35 -31.11 19.78
C LYS A 482 9.03 -29.77 20.43
N VAL A 483 8.75 -28.75 19.64
CA VAL A 483 8.36 -27.41 20.12
C VAL A 483 6.95 -27.13 19.65
N ARG A 484 6.12 -26.64 20.58
CA ARG A 484 4.73 -26.28 20.30
C ARG A 484 4.60 -24.78 20.12
N ILE A 485 3.94 -24.39 19.05
CA ILE A 485 3.75 -22.99 18.65
C ILE A 485 2.25 -22.72 18.59
N GLN A 486 1.78 -21.78 19.38
CA GLN A 486 0.37 -21.38 19.47
C GLN A 486 0.24 -19.91 19.03
N ALA A 487 -0.67 -19.65 18.10
CA ALA A 487 -0.95 -18.28 17.64
C ALA A 487 -1.80 -17.52 18.66
N THR A 488 -1.49 -16.25 18.87
CA THR A 488 -2.29 -15.30 19.65
C THR A 488 -2.73 -14.14 18.76
N ALA A 489 -3.78 -13.43 19.14
CA ALA A 489 -4.25 -12.27 18.39
C ALA A 489 -3.35 -11.06 18.65
N GLY A 490 -2.70 -10.56 17.59
CA GLY A 490 -1.95 -9.30 17.54
C GLY A 490 -2.78 -8.17 16.92
N PRO A 491 -2.14 -7.17 16.30
CA PRO A 491 -2.81 -5.98 15.79
C PRO A 491 -3.64 -6.24 14.51
N VAL A 492 -4.70 -5.46 14.32
CA VAL A 492 -5.43 -5.38 13.04
C VAL A 492 -4.83 -4.27 12.19
N LEU A 493 -3.93 -4.63 11.27
CA LEU A 493 -3.12 -3.68 10.46
C LEU A 493 -3.78 -3.27 9.13
N GLY A 494 -5.10 -3.30 9.07
CA GLY A 494 -5.88 -2.91 7.90
C GLY A 494 -7.28 -2.46 8.29
N PRO A 495 -8.26 -2.53 7.39
CA PRO A 495 -9.63 -2.18 7.74
C PRO A 495 -10.11 -2.98 8.97
N PRO A 496 -11.01 -2.43 9.81
CA PRO A 496 -11.36 -3.02 11.10
C PRO A 496 -12.01 -4.41 11.01
N TRP A 497 -12.41 -4.85 9.81
CA TRP A 497 -12.94 -6.19 9.54
C TRP A 497 -11.89 -7.19 9.03
N GLN A 498 -10.64 -6.75 8.84
CA GLN A 498 -9.53 -7.63 8.51
C GLN A 498 -9.18 -8.50 9.73
N ARG A 499 -8.69 -9.71 9.46
CA ARG A 499 -8.20 -10.60 10.53
C ARG A 499 -7.00 -9.94 11.23
N PRO A 500 -6.87 -10.11 12.56
CA PRO A 500 -5.66 -9.68 13.24
C PRO A 500 -4.44 -10.43 12.68
N GLU A 501 -3.28 -9.80 12.77
CA GLU A 501 -2.01 -10.52 12.65
C GLU A 501 -1.71 -11.30 13.94
N ASN A 502 -0.63 -12.09 13.94
CA ASN A 502 -0.37 -13.02 15.04
C ASN A 502 0.80 -12.58 15.92
N GLY A 503 0.62 -12.71 17.23
CA GLY A 503 1.70 -13.02 18.16
C GLY A 503 1.82 -14.54 18.33
N TYR A 504 2.85 -15.02 19.04
CA TYR A 504 3.01 -16.47 19.27
C TYR A 504 3.51 -16.80 20.68
N LEU A 505 2.91 -17.83 21.27
CA LEU A 505 3.46 -18.58 22.39
C LEU A 505 4.25 -19.77 21.84
N VAL A 506 5.47 -19.94 22.33
CA VAL A 506 6.40 -21.00 21.93
C VAL A 506 6.81 -21.77 23.19
N ILE A 507 6.33 -22.99 23.30
CA ILE A 507 6.49 -23.83 24.48
C ILE A 507 7.59 -24.85 24.22
N SER A 508 8.56 -24.90 25.13
CA SER A 508 9.70 -25.80 25.05
C SER A 508 9.29 -27.28 25.14
N PRO A 509 10.15 -28.23 24.71
CA PRO A 509 9.78 -29.64 24.64
C PRO A 509 9.30 -30.28 25.95
N ARG A 510 9.84 -29.85 27.10
CA ARG A 510 9.39 -30.33 28.42
C ARG A 510 8.40 -29.37 29.08
N GLY A 511 8.02 -28.29 28.41
CA GLY A 511 7.14 -27.24 28.93
C GLY A 511 7.71 -26.49 30.13
N GLN A 512 9.03 -26.49 30.30
CA GLN A 512 9.72 -25.82 31.41
C GLN A 512 9.81 -24.31 31.22
N LEU A 513 9.85 -23.86 29.96
CA LEU A 513 9.96 -22.45 29.59
C LEU A 513 8.98 -22.17 28.44
N THR A 514 8.26 -21.06 28.58
CA THR A 514 7.40 -20.54 27.50
C THR A 514 7.90 -19.17 27.06
N LEU A 515 8.05 -19.00 25.75
CA LEU A 515 8.38 -17.73 25.11
C LEU A 515 7.14 -17.12 24.46
N TYR A 516 6.89 -15.84 24.72
CA TYR A 516 5.93 -15.04 23.99
C TYR A 516 6.64 -14.06 23.06
N TYR A 517 6.25 -14.04 21.79
CA TYR A 517 6.75 -13.11 20.78
C TYR A 517 5.60 -12.23 20.28
N GLU A 518 5.75 -10.92 20.48
CA GLU A 518 4.83 -9.90 19.99
C GLU A 518 5.61 -8.76 19.33
N PRO A 519 5.64 -8.68 17.98
CA PRO A 519 6.56 -7.81 17.27
C PRO A 519 6.24 -6.30 17.34
N HIS A 520 5.04 -5.90 17.78
CA HIS A 520 4.64 -4.48 17.83
C HIS A 520 4.19 -4.00 19.21
N CYS A 521 4.28 -4.88 20.22
CA CYS A 521 3.73 -4.65 21.56
C CYS A 521 2.22 -4.33 21.55
N VAL A 522 1.46 -4.90 20.60
CA VAL A 522 0.01 -4.77 20.50
C VAL A 522 -0.63 -6.14 20.55
N TYR A 523 -1.36 -6.43 21.62
CA TYR A 523 -1.84 -7.77 21.95
C TYR A 523 -3.26 -7.73 22.51
N ASN A 524 -3.94 -8.88 22.45
CA ASN A 524 -5.26 -9.06 23.06
C ASN A 524 -5.12 -9.42 24.56
N GLU A 525 -5.45 -8.47 25.45
CA GLU A 525 -5.36 -8.66 26.90
C GLU A 525 -6.23 -9.82 27.40
N ASP A 526 -7.49 -9.90 26.97
CA ASP A 526 -8.45 -10.94 27.40
C ASP A 526 -7.99 -12.37 27.05
N PHE A 527 -7.25 -12.50 25.94
CA PHE A 527 -6.66 -13.75 25.52
C PHE A 527 -5.46 -14.09 26.42
N LEU A 528 -4.54 -13.16 26.61
CA LEU A 528 -3.29 -13.39 27.33
C LEU A 528 -3.44 -13.48 28.85
N GLU A 529 -4.51 -12.95 29.44
CA GLU A 529 -4.77 -13.03 30.89
C GLU A 529 -4.81 -14.48 31.42
N LYS A 530 -5.10 -15.44 30.54
CA LYS A 530 -5.16 -16.87 30.86
C LYS A 530 -3.88 -17.63 30.55
N GLU A 531 -2.89 -16.96 29.98
CA GLU A 531 -1.65 -17.53 29.49
C GLU A 531 -0.47 -17.12 30.39
N HIS A 532 0.65 -17.83 30.25
CA HIS A 532 1.88 -17.56 30.99
C HIS A 532 3.08 -17.67 30.06
N ALA A 533 4.03 -16.74 30.17
CA ALA A 533 5.30 -16.80 29.44
C ALA A 533 6.47 -16.34 30.32
N ASP A 534 7.49 -17.19 30.47
CA ASP A 534 8.72 -16.86 31.19
C ASP A 534 9.57 -15.83 30.43
N ILE A 535 9.54 -15.89 29.10
CA ILE A 535 10.33 -15.05 28.19
C ILE A 535 9.38 -14.21 27.34
N VAL A 536 9.59 -12.89 27.27
CA VAL A 536 8.84 -12.00 26.37
C VAL A 536 9.81 -11.29 25.43
N ILE A 537 9.66 -11.52 24.13
CA ILE A 537 10.30 -10.73 23.08
C ILE A 537 9.28 -9.71 22.56
N THR A 538 9.56 -8.42 22.74
CA THR A 538 8.70 -7.33 22.30
C THR A 538 9.49 -6.03 22.14
N PRO A 539 9.03 -5.04 21.35
CA PRO A 539 9.62 -3.71 21.35
C PRO A 539 9.42 -3.02 22.69
N VAL A 540 10.45 -2.30 23.14
CA VAL A 540 10.39 -1.51 24.39
C VAL A 540 10.49 -0.02 24.14
N ILE A 541 10.85 0.40 22.93
CA ILE A 541 10.88 1.81 22.50
C ILE A 541 9.73 2.00 21.54
N LYS A 542 8.93 3.05 21.75
CA LYS A 542 7.82 3.37 20.86
C LYS A 542 8.35 3.93 19.54
N GLN A 543 7.70 3.59 18.44
CA GLN A 543 7.92 4.26 17.16
C GLN A 543 6.65 4.98 16.76
N LEU A 544 6.76 6.28 16.57
CA LEU A 544 5.64 7.19 16.37
C LEU A 544 5.75 7.83 15.00
N LEU A 545 4.64 7.82 14.27
CA LEU A 545 4.35 8.81 13.25
C LEU A 545 3.52 9.93 13.89
N PRO A 546 3.43 11.11 13.26
CA PRO A 546 2.55 12.17 13.73
C PRO A 546 1.11 11.65 13.92
N ASN A 547 0.67 11.54 15.18
CA ASN A 547 -0.65 11.04 15.62
C ASN A 547 -0.94 9.55 15.37
N PHE A 548 0.07 8.72 15.10
CA PHE A 548 -0.11 7.27 14.95
C PHE A 548 1.05 6.51 15.58
N THR A 549 0.74 5.60 16.50
CA THR A 549 1.74 4.69 17.08
C THR A 549 1.94 3.52 16.12
N LEU A 550 3.10 3.47 15.46
CA LEU A 550 3.48 2.35 14.60
C LEU A 550 3.85 1.12 15.45
N VAL A 551 4.64 1.36 16.49
CA VAL A 551 5.16 0.33 17.39
C VAL A 551 4.97 0.83 18.82
N SER A 552 4.27 0.06 19.64
CA SER A 552 4.09 0.33 21.07
C SER A 552 5.33 -0.07 21.86
N GLY A 553 5.44 0.38 23.10
CA GLY A 553 6.60 0.13 23.96
C GLY A 553 6.46 0.80 25.32
N GLN A 554 7.56 0.91 26.06
CA GLN A 554 7.60 1.52 27.39
C GLN A 554 6.55 0.92 28.34
N GLU A 555 5.54 1.69 28.73
CA GLU A 555 4.48 1.25 29.65
C GLU A 555 3.70 0.05 29.10
N ASP A 556 3.49 -0.02 27.77
CA ASP A 556 2.80 -1.14 27.12
C ASP A 556 3.59 -2.44 27.29
N ALA A 557 4.92 -2.38 27.13
CA ALA A 557 5.79 -3.54 27.28
C ALA A 557 5.86 -4.03 28.73
N VAL A 558 5.84 -3.10 29.70
CA VAL A 558 5.77 -3.46 31.13
C VAL A 558 4.41 -4.10 31.47
N ARG A 559 3.31 -3.57 30.92
CA ARG A 559 1.98 -4.18 31.07
C ARG A 559 1.94 -5.59 30.50
N LEU A 560 2.52 -5.81 29.32
CA LEU A 560 2.62 -7.14 28.71
C LEU A 560 3.40 -8.11 29.58
N ALA A 561 4.59 -7.70 30.04
CA ALA A 561 5.43 -8.52 30.91
C ALA A 561 4.70 -8.89 32.21
N LYS A 562 3.92 -7.96 32.77
CA LYS A 562 3.13 -8.16 33.99
C LYS A 562 1.98 -9.12 33.78
N LEU A 563 1.26 -8.97 32.67
CA LEU A 563 0.14 -9.82 32.28
C LEU A 563 0.57 -11.29 32.15
N LEU A 564 1.74 -11.52 31.56
CA LEU A 564 2.27 -12.87 31.31
C LEU A 564 3.13 -13.44 32.44
N HIS A 565 3.33 -12.68 33.52
CA HIS A 565 4.23 -13.03 34.62
C HIS A 565 5.68 -13.31 34.18
N ALA A 566 6.18 -12.50 33.25
CA ALA A 566 7.47 -12.71 32.61
C ALA A 566 8.65 -12.57 33.58
N LYS A 567 9.61 -13.50 33.47
CA LYS A 567 10.89 -13.46 34.19
C LYS A 567 11.98 -12.77 33.39
N PHE A 568 11.95 -12.94 32.07
CA PHE A 568 12.94 -12.41 31.15
C PHE A 568 12.25 -11.59 30.06
N ILE A 569 12.64 -10.32 29.93
CA ILE A 569 12.21 -9.48 28.82
C ILE A 569 13.40 -9.31 27.90
N VAL A 570 13.23 -9.65 26.63
CA VAL A 570 14.25 -9.53 25.59
C VAL A 570 13.82 -8.42 24.64
N PRO A 571 14.34 -7.18 24.81
CA PRO A 571 13.94 -6.07 23.97
C PRO A 571 14.32 -6.29 22.52
N MET A 572 13.38 -6.05 21.60
CA MET A 572 13.69 -5.97 20.18
C MET A 572 13.76 -4.51 19.72
N LYS A 573 14.69 -4.22 18.81
CA LYS A 573 14.89 -2.88 18.25
C LYS A 573 14.50 -2.87 16.77
N ASN A 574 13.23 -3.16 16.50
CA ASN A 574 12.73 -3.43 15.15
C ASN A 574 12.95 -2.29 14.15
N GLY A 575 12.86 -1.02 14.57
CA GLY A 575 13.19 0.10 13.67
C GLY A 575 14.57 0.72 13.88
N ASP A 576 15.49 0.06 14.59
CA ASP A 576 16.90 0.47 14.67
C ASP A 576 17.67 0.05 13.41
N LEU A 577 17.26 0.60 12.26
CA LEU A 577 17.85 0.37 10.93
C LEU A 577 18.49 1.66 10.39
N HIS A 578 19.39 1.55 9.42
CA HIS A 578 19.84 2.70 8.61
C HIS A 578 18.75 3.03 7.59
N SER A 579 17.77 3.80 8.03
CA SER A 579 16.62 4.22 7.22
C SER A 579 16.81 5.58 6.56
N LYS A 580 16.36 5.70 5.31
CA LYS A 580 16.24 6.96 4.57
C LYS A 580 14.89 7.00 3.84
N GLY A 581 14.55 8.17 3.29
CA GLY A 581 13.26 8.40 2.63
C GLY A 581 12.32 9.22 3.50
N PHE A 582 11.17 9.60 2.92
CA PHE A 582 10.21 10.49 3.57
C PHE A 582 9.70 9.94 4.91
N LEU A 583 9.26 8.67 4.96
CA LEU A 583 8.74 8.06 6.19
C LEU A 583 9.81 8.00 7.28
N ALA A 584 11.06 7.69 6.93
CA ALA A 584 12.17 7.67 7.87
C ALA A 584 12.42 9.05 8.52
N SER A 585 12.11 10.15 7.82
CA SER A 585 12.30 11.52 8.34
C SER A 585 11.22 11.98 9.32
N ILE A 586 10.08 11.29 9.38
CA ILE A 586 8.94 11.63 10.24
C ILE A 586 8.66 10.60 11.34
N ILE A 587 9.42 9.51 11.38
CA ILE A 587 9.34 8.51 12.46
C ILE A 587 10.19 9.00 13.63
N GLU A 588 9.56 9.17 14.78
CA GLU A 588 10.20 9.54 16.03
C GLU A 588 10.20 8.37 17.00
N GLY A 589 11.33 8.14 17.68
CA GLY A 589 11.44 7.18 18.76
C GLY A 589 11.07 7.84 20.09
N GLU A 590 10.16 7.25 20.85
CA GLU A 590 9.83 7.71 22.22
C GLU A 590 10.24 6.66 23.26
N GLY A 591 11.01 7.11 24.24
CA GLY A 591 11.57 6.30 25.31
C GLY A 591 12.94 5.70 24.99
N THR A 592 13.54 5.07 25.99
CA THR A 592 14.85 4.41 25.92
C THR A 592 14.82 3.05 26.62
N ILE A 593 15.88 2.26 26.47
CA ILE A 593 16.01 0.99 27.21
C ILE A 593 16.15 1.26 28.71
N GLU A 594 16.86 2.31 29.09
CA GLU A 594 17.09 2.67 30.49
C GLU A 594 15.78 3.09 31.18
N SER A 595 14.97 3.92 30.51
CA SER A 595 13.65 4.30 31.01
C SER A 595 12.70 3.09 31.10
N PHE A 596 12.74 2.19 30.11
CA PHE A 596 12.00 0.93 30.19
C PHE A 596 12.44 0.07 31.38
N LYS A 597 13.76 -0.10 31.61
CA LYS A 597 14.29 -0.85 32.76
C LYS A 597 13.85 -0.24 34.09
N GLU A 598 13.81 1.08 34.17
CA GLU A 598 13.33 1.79 35.35
C GLU A 598 11.84 1.48 35.61
N LEU A 599 11.00 1.59 34.57
CA LEU A 599 9.56 1.25 34.65
C LEU A 599 9.36 -0.22 35.05
N LEU A 600 10.10 -1.13 34.43
CA LEU A 600 10.03 -2.56 34.70
C LEU A 600 10.39 -2.87 36.16
N SER A 601 11.48 -2.29 36.67
CA SER A 601 11.94 -2.54 38.05
C SER A 601 10.93 -2.09 39.12
N LYS A 602 10.08 -1.10 38.81
CA LYS A 602 9.03 -0.61 39.71
C LYS A 602 7.84 -1.56 39.77
N GLU A 603 7.47 -2.16 38.63
CA GLU A 603 6.27 -3.01 38.52
C GLU A 603 6.56 -4.51 38.68
N LEU A 604 7.75 -4.96 38.27
CA LEU A 604 8.23 -6.34 38.27
C LEU A 604 9.71 -6.39 38.70
N PRO A 605 10.01 -6.26 40.00
CA PRO A 605 11.39 -6.17 40.49
C PRO A 605 12.22 -7.44 40.26
N ASP A 606 11.58 -8.59 40.14
CA ASP A 606 12.24 -9.88 39.92
C ASP A 606 12.50 -10.17 38.42
N ALA A 607 11.88 -9.41 37.52
CA ALA A 607 12.06 -9.58 36.09
C ALA A 607 13.38 -8.97 35.61
N LYS A 608 14.04 -9.65 34.66
CA LYS A 608 15.34 -9.25 34.11
C LYS A 608 15.21 -8.87 32.65
N THR A 609 15.76 -7.72 32.29
CA THR A 609 15.94 -7.34 30.88
C THR A 609 17.23 -7.95 30.34
N LEU A 610 17.14 -8.74 29.28
CA LEU A 610 18.29 -9.35 28.59
C LEU A 610 18.41 -8.73 27.19
N GLU A 611 19.39 -7.85 26.99
CA GLU A 611 19.58 -7.16 25.72
C GLU A 611 20.34 -8.04 24.72
N PRO A 612 19.78 -8.32 23.53
CA PRO A 612 20.47 -9.10 22.51
C PRO A 612 21.50 -8.24 21.76
N THR A 613 22.66 -8.81 21.49
CA THR A 613 23.63 -8.27 20.52
C THR A 613 23.31 -8.83 19.13
N PRO A 614 23.15 -8.00 18.08
CA PRO A 614 22.89 -8.49 16.73
C PRO A 614 23.92 -9.54 16.26
N GLY A 615 23.43 -10.70 15.84
CA GLY A 615 24.24 -11.82 15.33
C GLY A 615 24.85 -12.73 16.40
N GLU A 616 24.77 -12.37 17.68
CA GLU A 616 25.28 -13.21 18.77
C GLU A 616 24.15 -13.97 19.46
N PRO A 617 24.32 -15.26 19.80
CA PRO A 617 23.30 -16.03 20.49
C PRO A 617 23.18 -15.57 21.95
N LEU A 618 21.99 -15.11 22.34
CA LEU A 618 21.62 -14.83 23.73
C LEU A 618 21.01 -16.09 24.36
N GLN A 619 21.73 -16.73 25.28
CA GLN A 619 21.22 -17.87 26.03
C GLN A 619 20.34 -17.40 27.19
N ILE A 620 19.12 -17.93 27.28
CA ILE A 620 18.23 -17.68 28.41
C ILE A 620 18.64 -18.55 29.60
N PRO A 621 18.80 -17.98 30.81
CA PRO A 621 19.11 -18.76 32.00
C PRO A 621 18.02 -19.82 32.29
N PRO A 622 18.40 -21.01 32.78
CA PRO A 622 17.42 -22.00 33.21
C PRO A 622 16.56 -21.43 34.38
N PRO A 623 15.29 -21.88 34.48
CA PRO A 623 14.32 -21.35 35.44
C PRO A 623 14.66 -21.60 36.91
#